data_AF-A0A382INZ4-F1
#
_entry.id   AF-A0A382INZ4-F1
#
_cell.length_a   1.000
_cell.length_b   1.000
_cell.length_c   1.000
_cell.angle_alpha   90.00
_cell.angle_beta   90.00
_cell.angle_gamma   90.00
#
_symmetry.space_group_name_H-M   'P 1'
#
loop_
_entity.id
_entity.type
_entity.pdbx_description
1 polymer ?
#
loop_
_entity_poly.entity_id
_entity_poly.type
_entity_poly.pdbx_seq_one_letter_code
_entity_poly.pdbx_strand_id
1 'polypeptide(L)'
;MTVNRDKLSDKQVRILEFIESYLDENQIPPSIRDVQVACDLSSTSVVQYNMRNLEKLGFISRRVDVARGIQINRDETSRTENPSDNLLYIPLIGRIAAGIP
;
A
#
# COMPACT_ATOMS: atom_id res chain seq x y z
N MET A 1 -5.25 -13.34 13.75
CA MET A 1 -5.11 -14.60 12.98
C MET A 1 -3.83 -14.40 12.17
N THR A 2 -2.70 -14.91 12.66
CA THR A 2 -1.35 -14.57 12.15
C THR A 2 -1.26 -14.85 10.66
N VAL A 3 -0.99 -13.81 9.85
CA VAL A 3 -0.91 -13.98 8.39
C VAL A 3 0.39 -14.74 8.07
N ASN A 4 0.25 -16.04 7.79
CA ASN A 4 1.37 -16.96 7.68
C ASN A 4 2.03 -16.85 6.29
N ARG A 5 3.17 -16.14 6.21
CA ARG A 5 3.94 -15.88 4.99
C ARG A 5 4.44 -17.16 4.29
N ASP A 6 4.48 -18.29 5.00
CA ASP A 6 4.93 -19.59 4.51
C ASP A 6 4.09 -20.16 3.34
N LYS A 7 2.86 -19.66 3.15
CA LYS A 7 1.98 -20.07 2.04
C LYS A 7 2.22 -19.30 0.73
N LEU A 8 3.16 -18.35 0.73
CA LEU A 8 3.43 -17.52 -0.44
C LEU A 8 4.51 -18.15 -1.32
N SER A 9 4.30 -18.11 -2.63
CA SER A 9 5.36 -18.42 -3.60
C SER A 9 6.43 -17.32 -3.61
N ASP A 10 7.67 -17.63 -3.98
CA ASP A 10 8.78 -16.66 -4.04
C ASP A 10 8.41 -15.39 -4.82
N LYS A 11 7.63 -15.53 -5.90
CA LYS A 11 7.13 -14.39 -6.69
C LYS A 11 6.18 -13.50 -5.89
N GLN A 12 5.31 -14.09 -5.08
CA GLN A 12 4.35 -13.37 -4.27
C GLN A 12 5.03 -12.66 -3.09
N VAL A 13 6.01 -13.32 -2.47
CA VAL A 13 6.86 -12.72 -1.43
C VAL A 13 7.56 -11.50 -2.00
N ARG A 14 8.21 -11.62 -3.16
CA ARG A 14 8.93 -10.51 -3.81
C ARG A 14 8.04 -9.34 -4.17
N ILE A 15 6.83 -9.60 -4.65
CA ILE A 15 5.82 -8.56 -4.90
C ILE A 15 5.45 -7.85 -3.60
N LEU A 16 5.21 -8.60 -2.52
CA LEU A 16 4.83 -8.05 -1.24
C LEU A 16 5.95 -7.19 -0.63
N GLU A 17 7.18 -7.70 -0.63
CA GLU A 17 8.36 -6.96 -0.18
C GLU A 17 8.58 -5.68 -0.99
N PHE A 18 8.45 -5.75 -2.31
CA PHE A 18 8.56 -4.56 -3.15
C PHE A 18 7.48 -3.52 -2.81
N ILE A 19 6.23 -3.93 -2.62
CA ILE A 19 5.16 -3.00 -2.25
C ILE A 19 5.43 -2.38 -0.88
N GLU A 20 5.92 -3.16 0.09
CA GLU A 20 6.30 -2.66 1.41
C GLU A 20 7.44 -1.62 1.33
N SER A 21 8.54 -1.93 0.64
CA SER A 21 9.67 -1.00 0.49
C SER A 21 9.28 0.25 -0.31
N TYR A 22 8.49 0.08 -1.38
CA TYR A 22 8.05 1.21 -2.20
C TYR A 22 7.18 2.19 -1.42
N LEU A 23 6.31 1.67 -0.54
CA LEU A 23 5.46 2.49 0.32
C LEU A 23 6.29 3.24 1.38
N ASP A 24 7.31 2.59 1.94
CA ASP A 24 8.25 3.20 2.90
C ASP A 24 9.06 4.34 2.25
N GLU A 25 9.56 4.12 1.03
CA GLU A 25 10.39 5.07 0.30
C GLU A 25 9.60 6.24 -0.31
N ASN A 26 8.45 5.97 -0.92
CA ASN A 26 7.73 6.95 -1.73
C ASN A 26 6.47 7.51 -1.04
N GLN A 27 6.05 6.93 0.09
CA GLN A 27 4.80 7.26 0.80
C GLN A 27 3.54 7.14 -0.08
N ILE A 28 3.67 6.47 -1.23
CA ILE A 28 2.58 6.22 -2.17
C ILE A 28 2.57 4.74 -2.59
N PRO A 29 1.39 4.14 -2.74
CA PRO A 29 1.28 2.77 -3.23
C PRO A 29 1.70 2.63 -4.71
N PRO A 30 2.43 1.55 -5.07
CA PRO A 30 2.92 1.34 -6.44
C PRO A 30 1.79 1.00 -7.41
N SER A 31 2.00 1.30 -8.69
CA SER A 31 1.12 0.86 -9.77
C SER A 31 1.40 -0.59 -10.18
N ILE A 32 0.45 -1.21 -10.89
CA ILE A 32 0.61 -2.53 -11.53
C ILE A 32 1.86 -2.55 -12.42
N ARG A 33 2.15 -1.42 -13.11
CA ARG A 33 3.35 -1.28 -13.95
C ARG A 33 4.63 -1.25 -13.12
N ASP A 34 4.64 -0.54 -11.99
CA ASP A 34 5.82 -0.47 -11.12
C ASP A 34 6.15 -1.85 -10.56
N VAL A 35 5.12 -2.58 -10.09
CA VAL A 35 5.27 -3.97 -9.63
C VAL A 35 5.75 -4.89 -10.75
N GLN A 36 5.25 -4.71 -11.97
CA GLN A 36 5.70 -5.50 -13.12
C GLN A 36 7.20 -5.33 -13.38
N VAL A 37 7.67 -4.08 -13.43
CA VAL A 37 9.07 -3.74 -13.71
C VAL A 37 9.97 -4.21 -12.57
N ALA A 38 9.56 -3.97 -11.32
CA ALA A 38 10.38 -4.33 -10.15
C ALA A 38 10.51 -5.83 -9.92
N CYS A 39 9.46 -6.60 -10.23
CA CYS A 39 9.46 -8.06 -10.06
C CYS A 39 9.79 -8.83 -11.35
N ASP A 40 10.15 -8.13 -12.43
CA ASP A 40 10.43 -8.68 -13.76
C ASP A 40 9.36 -9.70 -14.23
N LEU A 41 8.09 -9.30 -14.10
CA LEU A 41 6.96 -10.17 -14.42
C LEU A 41 6.61 -10.07 -15.90
N SER A 42 6.37 -11.23 -16.53
CA SER A 42 6.17 -11.34 -17.98
C SER A 42 4.98 -10.52 -18.52
N SER A 43 3.99 -10.17 -17.69
CA SER A 43 2.82 -9.39 -18.10
C SER A 43 2.07 -8.79 -16.91
N THR A 44 1.33 -7.70 -17.16
CA THR A 44 0.39 -7.09 -16.19
C THR A 44 -0.66 -8.08 -15.68
N SER A 45 -1.11 -9.03 -16.51
CA SER A 45 -2.05 -10.08 -16.11
C SER A 45 -1.48 -10.99 -15.03
N VAL A 46 -0.18 -11.29 -15.09
CA VAL A 46 0.51 -12.10 -14.07
C VAL A 46 0.61 -11.33 -12.76
N VAL A 47 0.90 -10.02 -12.83
CA VAL A 47 0.87 -9.14 -11.65
C VAL A 47 -0.51 -9.16 -11.01
N GLN A 48 -1.56 -8.93 -11.79
CA GLN A 48 -2.94 -8.92 -11.29
C GLN A 48 -3.34 -10.25 -10.66
N TYR A 49 -2.96 -11.38 -11.28
CA TYR A 49 -3.20 -12.71 -10.72
C TYR A 49 -2.53 -12.89 -9.35
N ASN A 50 -1.25 -12.51 -9.23
CA ASN A 50 -0.52 -12.63 -7.96
C ASN A 50 -1.07 -11.68 -6.90
N MET A 51 -1.39 -10.42 -7.25
CA MET A 51 -2.02 -9.48 -6.32
C MET A 51 -3.38 -9.98 -5.85
N ARG A 52 -4.22 -10.55 -6.74
CA ARG A 52 -5.51 -11.14 -6.35
C ARG A 52 -5.31 -12.32 -5.39
N ASN A 53 -4.26 -13.11 -5.56
CA ASN A 53 -3.97 -14.19 -4.63
C ASN A 53 -3.50 -13.65 -3.27
N LEU A 54 -2.64 -12.63 -3.25
CA LEU A 54 -2.24 -11.94 -2.02
C LEU A 54 -3.45 -11.34 -1.28
N GLU A 55 -4.42 -10.81 -2.03
CA GLU A 55 -5.68 -10.29 -1.49
C GLU A 55 -6.55 -11.40 -0.87
N LYS A 56 -6.73 -12.51 -1.59
CA LYS A 56 -7.45 -13.69 -1.06
C LYS A 56 -6.81 -14.27 0.20
N LEU A 57 -5.48 -14.17 0.30
CA LEU A 57 -4.72 -14.61 1.45
C LEU A 57 -4.74 -13.60 2.60
N GLY A 58 -5.31 -12.41 2.38
CA GLY A 58 -5.46 -11.37 3.40
C GLY A 58 -4.22 -10.53 3.64
N PHE A 59 -3.16 -10.65 2.82
CA PHE A 59 -1.93 -9.86 2.94
C PHE A 59 -2.08 -8.43 2.40
N ILE A 60 -2.91 -8.25 1.37
CA ILE A 60 -3.20 -6.93 0.80
C ILE A 60 -4.71 -6.76 0.64
N SER A 61 -5.18 -5.52 0.63
CA SER A 61 -6.57 -5.16 0.33
C SER A 61 -6.57 -4.09 -0.76
N ARG A 62 -7.36 -4.30 -1.82
CA ARG A 62 -7.42 -3.37 -2.95
C ARG A 62 -8.79 -2.71 -3.04
N ARG A 63 -8.78 -1.39 -3.16
CA ARG A 63 -9.97 -0.57 -3.44
C ARG A 63 -10.05 -0.33 -4.94
N VAL A 64 -10.99 -1.02 -5.60
CA VAL A 64 -11.19 -0.96 -7.06
C VAL A 64 -11.66 0.43 -7.51
N ASP A 65 -12.33 1.13 -6.60
CA ASP A 65 -12.84 2.49 -6.70
C ASP A 65 -11.76 3.58 -6.63
N VAL A 66 -10.54 3.24 -6.18
CA VAL A 66 -9.46 4.22 -5.97
C VAL A 66 -8.21 3.82 -6.75
N ALA A 67 -7.75 4.69 -7.64
CA ALA A 67 -6.46 4.53 -8.28
C ALA A 67 -5.36 4.52 -7.20
N ARG A 68 -4.56 3.45 -7.18
CA ARG A 68 -3.54 3.18 -6.14
C ARG A 68 -4.12 2.91 -4.73
N GLY A 69 -5.37 2.49 -4.57
CA GLY A 69 -5.91 2.07 -3.27
C GLY A 69 -5.41 0.69 -2.83
N ILE A 70 -4.11 0.51 -2.58
CA ILE A 70 -3.53 -0.75 -2.07
C ILE A 70 -3.19 -0.55 -0.60
N GLN A 71 -3.82 -1.34 0.27
CA GLN A 71 -3.53 -1.38 1.71
C GLN A 71 -2.80 -2.70 2.02
N ILE A 72 -1.73 -2.65 2.80
CA ILE A 72 -1.00 -3.84 3.27
C ILE A 72 -1.53 -4.16 4.66
N ASN A 73 -2.05 -5.38 4.84
CA ASN A 73 -2.47 -5.86 6.15
C ASN A 73 -1.24 -6.40 6.88
N ARG A 74 -0.54 -5.56 7.62
CA ARG A 74 0.48 -6.02 8.58
C ARG A 74 -0.21 -6.34 9.91
N ASP A 75 0.04 -7.54 10.45
CA ASP A 75 -0.32 -7.85 11.84
C ASP A 75 0.26 -6.75 12.75
N GLU A 76 -0.67 -6.05 13.39
CA GLU A 76 -0.62 -4.83 14.18
C GLU A 76 0.23 -4.86 15.47
N THR A 77 1.48 -5.32 15.40
CA THR A 77 2.39 -5.33 16.58
C THR A 77 3.64 -4.47 16.47
N SER A 78 3.81 -3.67 15.40
CA SER A 78 4.86 -2.65 15.41
C SER A 78 4.56 -1.47 14.49
N ARG A 79 4.51 -0.28 15.11
CA ARG A 79 4.47 1.07 14.52
C ARG A 79 3.08 1.43 13.97
N THR A 80 2.26 2.12 14.76
CA THR A 80 2.15 3.59 14.74
C THR A 80 2.21 4.13 13.30
N GLU A 81 1.12 4.78 12.88
CA GLU A 81 0.97 5.69 11.74
C GLU A 81 1.11 5.14 10.30
N ASN A 82 0.01 4.53 9.81
CA ASN A 82 -0.38 4.65 8.40
C ASN A 82 -1.68 5.48 8.32
N PRO A 83 -1.63 6.81 8.10
CA PRO A 83 -2.80 7.64 7.86
C PRO A 83 -3.29 7.52 6.41
N SER A 84 -3.37 6.31 5.87
CA SER A 84 -3.99 6.05 4.56
C SER A 84 -5.49 5.76 4.67
N ASP A 85 -6.03 5.73 5.89
CA ASP A 85 -7.44 5.48 6.17
C ASP A 85 -8.27 6.76 6.36
N ASN A 86 -7.73 7.96 6.08
CA ASN A 86 -8.57 9.15 6.11
C ASN A 86 -8.14 10.23 5.11
N LEU A 87 -9.04 10.46 4.15
CA LEU A 87 -9.57 11.78 3.85
C LEU A 87 -8.88 12.95 4.59
N LEU A 88 -8.21 13.79 3.80
CA LEU A 88 -8.03 15.23 4.00
C LEU A 88 -7.43 15.69 5.35
N TYR A 89 -6.10 15.81 5.41
CA TYR A 89 -5.45 16.67 6.40
C TYR A 89 -5.07 18.02 5.77
N ILE A 90 -6.03 18.96 5.75
CA ILE A 90 -5.74 20.39 5.53
C ILE A 90 -5.61 21.03 6.92
N PRO A 91 -4.41 21.39 7.39
CA PRO A 91 -4.30 22.29 8.53
C PRO A 91 -4.72 23.69 8.08
N LEU A 92 -6.01 24.01 8.26
CA LEU A 92 -6.49 25.38 8.24
C LEU A 92 -5.90 26.11 9.45
N ILE A 93 -4.74 26.73 9.29
CA ILE A 93 -4.31 27.79 10.21
C ILE A 93 -5.19 29.01 9.93
N GLY A 94 -6.36 29.00 10.56
CA GLY A 94 -7.25 30.15 10.72
C GLY A 94 -7.00 30.81 12.07
N ARG A 95 -6.02 31.70 12.15
CA ARG A 95 -6.03 32.87 13.05
C ARG A 95 -4.85 33.79 12.75
N ILE A 96 -5.12 34.85 11.99
CA ILE A 96 -4.59 36.16 12.36
C ILE A 96 -5.82 37.05 12.45
N ALA A 97 -6.24 37.29 13.70
CA ALA A 97 -7.17 38.34 14.02
C ALA A 97 -6.54 39.68 13.61
N ALA A 98 -7.38 40.57 13.07
CA ALA A 98 -7.07 41.97 12.85
C ALA A 98 -6.51 42.65 14.11
N GLY A 99 -5.65 43.65 13.94
CA GLY A 99 -5.31 44.60 15.01
C GLY A 99 -3.93 45.24 14.89
N ILE A 100 -3.93 46.51 14.47
CA ILE A 100 -2.82 47.49 14.46
C ILE A 100 -2.64 48.00 15.92
N PRO A 101 -1.47 48.55 16.32
CA PRO A 101 -1.07 49.90 15.92
C PRO A 101 0.35 50.00 15.32
#